data_AF-A0A366E7Q8-F1
#
_entry.id   AF-A0A366E7Q8-F1
#
_cell.length_a   1.000
_cell.length_b   1.000
_cell.length_c   1.000
_cell.angle_alpha   90.00
_cell.angle_beta   90.00
_cell.angle_gamma   90.00
#
_symmetry.space_group_name_H-M   'P 1'
#
loop_
_entity.id
_entity.type
_entity.pdbx_description
1 polymer ?
#
loop_
_entity_poly.entity_id
_entity_poly.type
_entity_poly.pdbx_seq_one_letter_code
_entity_poly.pdbx_strand_id
1 'polypeptide(L)'
;MHHHTYTGLIGLSLVACTTIASAAPAFDHEGWTGFVRKDDIYNGCIMGKHVTNGIYFLIYANDSKVLSIGVSSSSLDKEVDEEIAGTVTFDDNDPQQLTGSMVEPDIALFSAYINEAGFEPLLRKSKQIRLTYDHSKLGLPLKGSSRALDLLWDCAGKTAVEAKSQLKQDNQNLVQKVLTGTIGIGTLDSGITGPEGWFGFMTRSPEGDKIFQTCKMDDNCKITALVNPDSEFIQSVISVEKIAAEKPQTFKRPEPVPSQSDRSSKEVPFFTKGNWGVSIVNGREGALYCVSWNFPSARAILQQPKVQQEMREAIDACTKHITGNPDIFQKESKQ
;
A
#
# COMPACT_ATOMS: atom_id res chain seq x y z
N MET A 1 59.55 17.78 -33.79
CA MET A 1 58.41 18.62 -34.23
C MET A 1 57.73 17.90 -35.38
N HIS A 2 56.54 17.34 -35.15
CA HIS A 2 55.43 17.29 -36.10
C HIS A 2 54.18 16.82 -35.35
N HIS A 3 53.14 17.65 -35.37
CA HIS A 3 51.79 17.32 -34.94
C HIS A 3 51.13 16.37 -35.94
N HIS A 4 50.35 15.41 -35.46
CA HIS A 4 49.09 15.02 -36.08
C HIS A 4 48.08 14.49 -35.04
N THR A 5 46.83 14.63 -35.44
CA THR A 5 45.62 14.84 -34.65
C THR A 5 44.90 13.53 -34.33
N TYR A 6 44.16 13.52 -33.22
CA TYR A 6 43.16 12.52 -32.83
C TYR A 6 42.08 12.31 -33.90
N THR A 7 41.73 11.06 -34.20
CA THR A 7 40.32 10.60 -34.32
C THR A 7 40.28 9.07 -34.31
N GLY A 8 39.57 8.48 -33.35
CA GLY A 8 39.37 7.04 -33.28
C GLY A 8 38.11 6.74 -32.48
N LEU A 9 37.06 6.33 -33.20
CA LEU A 9 35.72 6.08 -32.70
C LEU A 9 35.70 5.13 -31.49
N ILE A 10 34.98 5.53 -30.44
CA ILE A 10 34.50 4.61 -29.40
C ILE A 10 33.32 3.85 -30.01
N GLY A 11 33.58 2.59 -30.37
CA GLY A 11 32.59 1.64 -30.84
C GLY A 11 31.63 1.23 -29.72
N LEU A 12 30.36 1.13 -30.12
CA LEU A 12 29.23 0.57 -29.38
C LEU A 12 29.61 -0.67 -28.55
N SER A 13 29.19 -0.66 -27.28
CA SER A 13 28.84 -1.89 -26.57
C SER A 13 27.48 -1.68 -25.92
N LEU A 14 26.45 -2.01 -26.70
CA LEU A 14 25.08 -2.26 -26.23
C LEU A 14 25.14 -3.49 -25.33
N VAL A 15 25.16 -3.27 -24.02
CA VAL A 15 24.85 -4.32 -23.04
C VAL A 15 23.33 -4.33 -22.84
N ALA A 16 22.78 -5.53 -22.96
CA ALA A 16 21.36 -5.85 -23.00
C ALA A 16 20.59 -5.22 -21.83
N CYS A 17 19.66 -4.32 -22.17
CA CYS A 17 18.67 -3.78 -21.26
C CYS A 17 17.40 -4.64 -21.43
N THR A 18 17.21 -5.62 -20.54
CA THR A 18 15.94 -6.34 -20.43
C THR A 18 14.89 -5.40 -19.85
N THR A 19 14.15 -4.74 -20.75
CA THR A 19 12.73 -4.40 -20.62
C THR A 19 12.25 -3.84 -19.28
N ILE A 20 12.77 -2.68 -18.89
CA ILE A 20 11.87 -1.62 -18.41
C ILE A 20 11.47 -0.87 -19.68
N ALA A 21 10.20 -1.01 -20.08
CA ALA A 21 9.65 -0.21 -21.17
C ALA A 21 9.98 1.26 -20.89
N SER A 22 10.78 1.85 -21.78
CA SER A 22 11.25 3.23 -21.78
C SER A 22 10.06 4.19 -21.69
N ALA A 23 9.59 4.46 -20.47
CA ALA A 23 8.73 5.58 -20.23
C ALA A 23 9.63 6.82 -20.41
N ALA A 24 9.22 7.71 -21.32
CA ALA A 24 9.89 8.99 -21.43
C ALA A 24 9.86 9.69 -20.06
N PRO A 25 10.95 10.32 -19.63
CA PRO A 25 10.95 11.02 -18.36
C PRO A 25 9.92 12.14 -18.39
N ALA A 26 9.16 12.29 -17.30
CA ALA A 26 8.23 13.40 -17.11
C ALA A 26 8.97 14.74 -17.07
N PHE A 27 10.21 14.73 -16.57
CA PHE A 27 11.13 15.86 -16.61
C PHE A 27 12.59 15.41 -16.44
N ASP A 28 13.51 16.25 -16.88
CA ASP A 28 14.94 16.14 -16.58
C ASP A 28 15.50 17.52 -16.22
N HIS A 29 16.30 17.60 -15.15
CA HIS A 29 16.93 18.84 -14.71
C HIS A 29 18.21 18.59 -13.92
N GLU A 30 19.37 19.03 -14.45
CA GLU A 30 20.68 18.92 -13.79
C GLU A 30 21.00 17.50 -13.26
N GLY A 31 20.66 16.48 -14.05
CA GLY A 31 20.88 15.07 -13.73
C GLY A 31 19.90 14.49 -12.71
N TRP A 32 18.84 15.23 -12.37
CA TRP A 32 17.64 14.68 -11.76
C TRP A 32 16.65 14.32 -12.87
N THR A 33 16.18 13.07 -12.87
CA THR A 33 15.22 12.59 -13.86
C THR A 33 13.97 12.12 -13.14
N GLY A 34 12.82 12.61 -13.56
CA GLY A 34 11.52 12.32 -12.95
C GLY A 34 10.63 11.45 -13.82
N PHE A 35 9.83 10.59 -13.19
CA PHE A 35 8.87 9.69 -13.82
C PHE A 35 7.56 9.69 -13.04
N VAL A 36 6.45 9.52 -13.76
CA VAL A 36 5.18 9.15 -13.14
C VAL A 36 5.31 7.72 -12.63
N ARG A 37 4.95 7.47 -11.37
CA ARG A 37 4.98 6.12 -10.82
C ARG A 37 3.76 5.36 -11.32
N LYS A 38 3.97 4.29 -12.07
CA LYS A 38 2.89 3.42 -12.55
C LYS A 38 2.30 2.66 -11.38
N ASP A 39 0.99 2.41 -11.44
CA ASP A 39 0.25 1.62 -10.46
C ASP A 39 0.30 2.15 -9.01
N ASP A 40 0.74 3.40 -8.84
CA ASP A 40 0.69 4.08 -7.56
C ASP A 40 -0.73 4.58 -7.30
N ILE A 41 -1.39 3.98 -6.31
CA ILE A 41 -2.74 4.34 -5.88
C ILE A 41 -2.84 5.81 -5.43
N TYR A 42 -1.72 6.43 -5.07
CA TYR A 42 -1.63 7.83 -4.67
C TYR A 42 -1.26 8.78 -5.83
N ASN A 43 -1.16 8.26 -7.06
CA ASN A 43 -0.86 9.05 -8.26
C ASN A 43 0.42 9.88 -8.11
N GLY A 44 1.44 9.30 -7.49
CA GLY A 44 2.69 9.97 -7.20
C GLY A 44 3.66 9.98 -8.38
N CYS A 45 4.66 10.85 -8.26
CA CYS A 45 5.83 10.87 -9.11
C CYS A 45 7.06 10.55 -8.29
N ILE A 46 8.06 9.98 -8.95
CA ILE A 46 9.36 9.70 -8.38
C ILE A 46 10.43 10.38 -9.24
N MET A 47 11.43 10.98 -8.59
CA MET A 47 12.63 11.44 -9.28
C MET A 47 13.86 10.78 -8.71
N GLY A 48 14.81 10.49 -9.58
CA GLY A 48 16.05 9.83 -9.25
C GLY A 48 17.27 10.63 -9.68
N LYS A 49 18.36 10.46 -8.94
CA LYS A 49 19.69 10.87 -9.36
C LYS A 49 20.64 9.70 -9.24
N HIS A 50 21.28 9.33 -10.34
CA HIS A 50 22.29 8.27 -10.34
C HIS A 50 23.46 8.68 -9.44
N VAL A 51 23.92 7.75 -8.59
CA VAL A 51 25.06 7.98 -7.70
C VAL A 51 26.26 7.17 -8.14
N THR A 52 26.14 5.84 -8.21
CA THR A 52 27.22 4.93 -8.64
C THR A 52 26.68 3.52 -8.91
N ASN A 53 27.33 2.72 -9.75
CA ASN A 53 27.06 1.28 -9.92
C ASN A 53 25.57 0.89 -10.04
N GLY A 54 24.77 1.69 -10.76
CA GLY A 54 23.33 1.43 -10.90
C GLY A 54 22.50 1.73 -9.64
N ILE A 55 23.08 2.41 -8.65
CA ILE A 55 22.41 2.90 -7.45
C ILE A 55 21.90 4.31 -7.73
N TYR A 56 20.62 4.52 -7.44
CA TYR A 56 19.95 5.81 -7.58
C TYR A 56 19.45 6.29 -6.23
N PHE A 57 19.69 7.57 -5.93
CA PHE A 57 18.98 8.25 -4.85
C PHE A 57 17.62 8.68 -5.37
N LEU A 58 16.56 8.42 -4.61
CA LEU A 58 15.18 8.66 -5.03
C LEU A 58 14.50 9.68 -4.13
N ILE A 59 13.60 10.46 -4.72
CA ILE A 59 12.64 11.32 -4.02
C ILE A 59 11.27 11.06 -4.61
N TYR A 60 10.33 10.66 -3.77
CA TYR A 60 8.95 10.40 -4.12
C TYR A 60 8.06 11.52 -3.59
N ALA A 61 7.04 11.91 -4.37
CA ALA A 61 6.02 12.85 -3.96
C ALA A 61 4.66 12.51 -4.55
N ASN A 62 3.57 12.81 -3.82
CA ASN A 62 2.20 12.59 -4.30
C ASN A 62 1.26 13.77 -4.08
N ASP A 63 0.02 13.65 -4.55
CA ASP A 63 -0.98 14.71 -4.53
C ASP A 63 -1.45 15.07 -3.11
N SER A 64 -1.34 14.11 -2.20
CA SER A 64 -1.65 14.21 -0.77
C SER A 64 -0.55 14.94 0.00
N LYS A 65 0.44 15.52 -0.70
CA LYS A 65 1.60 16.18 -0.10
C LYS A 65 2.32 15.24 0.84
N VAL A 66 2.55 13.99 0.41
CA VAL A 66 3.54 13.11 1.01
C VAL A 66 4.84 13.28 0.23
N LEU A 67 5.96 13.29 0.95
CA LEU A 67 7.31 13.28 0.39
C LEU A 67 8.05 12.13 1.06
N SER A 68 8.88 11.43 0.30
CA SER A 68 9.75 10.39 0.84
C SER A 68 11.08 10.43 0.12
N ILE A 69 12.14 10.01 0.80
CA ILE A 69 13.45 9.83 0.18
C ILE A 69 13.75 8.34 0.12
N GLY A 70 14.58 7.90 -0.79
CA GLY A 70 14.81 6.48 -0.98
C GLY A 70 16.05 6.16 -1.77
N VAL A 71 16.18 4.88 -2.05
CA VAL A 71 17.26 4.35 -2.87
C VAL A 71 16.72 3.23 -3.74
N SER A 72 17.14 3.21 -5.00
CA SER A 72 17.04 2.02 -5.85
C SER A 72 18.42 1.39 -5.95
N SER A 73 18.51 0.09 -5.68
CA SER A 73 19.73 -0.69 -5.75
C SER A 73 19.40 -2.17 -5.90
N SER A 74 19.99 -2.82 -6.90
CA SER A 74 19.88 -4.26 -7.12
C SER A 74 20.46 -5.11 -5.99
N SER A 75 21.25 -4.51 -5.08
CA SER A 75 21.78 -5.19 -3.90
C SER A 75 20.82 -5.25 -2.72
N LEU A 76 19.68 -4.56 -2.76
CA LEU A 76 18.71 -4.61 -1.66
C LEU A 76 18.07 -5.99 -1.52
N ASP A 77 17.68 -6.62 -2.64
CA ASP A 77 17.13 -8.00 -2.73
C ASP A 77 16.34 -8.45 -1.49
N LYS A 78 15.31 -7.66 -1.14
CA LYS A 78 14.45 -7.86 0.04
C LYS A 78 12.99 -7.99 -0.37
N GLU A 79 12.18 -8.57 0.49
CA GLU A 79 10.74 -8.70 0.22
C GLU A 79 10.04 -7.34 0.29
N VAL A 80 8.99 -7.15 -0.53
CA VAL A 80 8.11 -5.98 -0.44
C VAL A 80 7.50 -5.91 0.97
N ASP A 81 7.35 -4.70 1.49
CA ASP A 81 6.92 -4.39 2.86
C ASP A 81 7.90 -4.75 3.98
N GLU A 82 9.09 -5.30 3.67
CA GLU A 82 10.15 -5.46 4.67
C GLU A 82 10.59 -4.10 5.20
N GLU A 83 10.66 -3.97 6.53
CA GLU A 83 11.10 -2.73 7.18
C GLU A 83 12.61 -2.53 7.00
N ILE A 84 13.00 -1.30 6.67
CA ILE A 84 14.39 -0.91 6.55
C ILE A 84 14.68 0.33 7.38
N ALA A 85 15.73 0.24 8.20
CA ALA A 85 16.24 1.36 8.98
C ALA A 85 17.38 2.07 8.24
N GLY A 86 17.49 3.37 8.48
CA GLY A 86 18.56 4.18 7.90
C GLY A 86 18.84 5.43 8.70
N THR A 87 19.83 6.19 8.24
CA THR A 87 20.04 7.57 8.72
C THR A 87 20.31 8.50 7.55
N VAL A 88 19.85 9.74 7.65
CA VAL A 88 20.12 10.79 6.68
C VAL A 88 20.86 11.96 7.33
N THR A 89 21.79 12.53 6.59
CA THR A 89 22.52 13.73 6.99
C THR A 89 22.49 14.72 5.84
N PHE A 90 22.19 15.98 6.15
CA PHE A 90 22.22 17.10 5.20
C PHE A 90 23.39 18.00 5.55
N ASP A 91 24.29 18.24 4.60
CA ASP A 91 25.53 18.99 4.83
C ASP A 91 26.31 18.45 6.04
N ASP A 92 26.49 19.28 7.06
CA ASP A 92 27.20 18.98 8.32
C ASP A 92 26.23 18.97 9.53
N ASN A 93 24.92 18.84 9.28
CA ASN A 93 23.91 18.74 10.34
C ASN A 93 23.97 17.38 11.06
N ASP A 94 23.28 17.27 12.20
CA ASP A 94 23.17 15.99 12.91
C ASP A 94 22.42 14.92 12.08
N PRO A 95 22.87 13.65 12.12
CA PRO A 95 22.16 12.55 11.47
C PRO A 95 20.75 12.36 12.04
N GLN A 96 19.78 12.21 11.15
CA GLN A 96 18.38 11.94 11.48
C GLN A 96 18.08 10.47 11.20
N GLN A 97 17.47 9.79 12.17
CA GLN A 97 17.05 8.40 12.02
C GLN A 97 15.88 8.28 11.04
N LEU A 98 15.90 7.23 10.23
CA LEU A 98 14.87 6.92 9.25
C LEU A 98 14.31 5.52 9.49
N THR A 99 13.00 5.42 9.30
CA THR A 99 12.31 4.15 9.13
C THR A 99 11.60 4.18 7.78
N GLY A 100 11.77 3.12 7.02
CA GLY A 100 11.22 2.96 5.68
C GLY A 100 10.75 1.54 5.44
N SER A 101 10.29 1.30 4.22
CA SER A 101 9.88 -0.02 3.75
C SER A 101 10.36 -0.26 2.33
N MET A 102 10.56 -1.52 2.01
CA MET A 102 10.72 -1.97 0.63
C MET A 102 9.39 -1.77 -0.11
N VAL A 103 9.38 -0.98 -1.17
CA VAL A 103 8.18 -0.80 -2.00
C VAL A 103 8.22 -1.64 -3.27
N GLU A 104 9.43 -2.02 -3.68
CA GLU A 104 9.77 -2.99 -4.73
C GLU A 104 11.04 -3.71 -4.28
N PRO A 105 11.37 -4.92 -4.79
CA PRO A 105 12.52 -5.70 -4.32
C PRO A 105 13.88 -4.96 -4.37
N ASP A 106 13.99 -3.96 -5.24
CA ASP A 106 15.17 -3.13 -5.43
C ASP A 106 14.94 -1.66 -5.06
N ILE A 107 13.80 -1.30 -4.45
CA ILE A 107 13.47 0.08 -4.05
C ILE A 107 13.04 0.16 -2.59
N ALA A 108 13.83 0.90 -1.80
CA ALA A 108 13.49 1.29 -0.44
C ALA A 108 13.06 2.76 -0.39
N LEU A 109 11.92 3.04 0.25
CA LEU A 109 11.48 4.41 0.56
C LEU A 109 11.42 4.63 2.07
N PHE A 110 11.96 5.75 2.52
CA PHE A 110 11.96 6.22 3.89
C PHE A 110 10.98 7.38 4.04
N SER A 111 10.11 7.27 5.04
CA SER A 111 9.11 8.31 5.30
C SER A 111 9.78 9.61 5.70
N ALA A 112 9.57 10.67 4.91
CA ALA A 112 10.01 12.01 5.25
C ALA A 112 8.83 12.77 5.86
N TYR A 113 8.92 13.14 7.14
CA TYR A 113 7.89 13.97 7.74
C TYR A 113 7.87 15.35 7.06
N ILE A 114 6.71 15.77 6.55
CA ILE A 114 6.51 17.11 6.01
C ILE A 114 5.95 17.98 7.13
N ASN A 115 6.85 18.56 7.91
CA ASN A 115 6.58 19.74 8.72
C ASN A 115 7.61 20.82 8.34
N GLU A 116 7.58 22.00 8.96
CA GLU A 116 8.58 23.05 8.67
C GLU A 116 10.04 22.62 8.97
N ALA A 117 10.21 21.54 9.75
CA ALA A 117 11.49 20.85 10.00
C ALA A 117 11.72 19.63 9.08
N GLY A 118 10.87 19.44 8.08
CA GLY A 118 10.86 18.28 7.19
C GLY A 118 12.00 18.27 6.18
N PHE A 119 12.08 17.21 5.37
CA PHE A 119 13.19 17.08 4.41
C PHE A 119 13.09 18.03 3.23
N GLU A 120 11.91 18.55 2.87
CA GLU A 120 11.81 19.42 1.69
C GLU A 120 12.67 20.70 1.81
N PRO A 121 12.57 21.51 2.89
CA PRO A 121 13.47 22.65 3.06
C PRO A 121 14.95 22.28 3.01
N LEU A 122 15.33 21.13 3.56
CA LEU A 122 16.71 20.65 3.58
C LEU A 122 17.17 20.23 2.18
N LEU A 123 16.37 19.45 1.46
CA LEU A 123 16.63 19.05 0.09
C LEU A 123 16.80 20.24 -0.84
N ARG A 124 16.04 21.33 -0.63
CA ARG A 124 16.12 22.56 -1.44
C ARG A 124 17.34 23.42 -1.15
N LYS A 125 17.79 23.48 0.10
CA LYS A 125 18.82 24.43 0.56
C LYS A 125 20.21 23.81 0.73
N SER A 126 20.28 22.52 1.02
CA SER A 126 21.54 21.83 1.28
C SER A 126 22.37 21.61 0.02
N LYS A 127 23.68 21.52 0.22
CA LYS A 127 24.65 21.26 -0.87
C LYS A 127 24.82 19.78 -1.11
N GLN A 128 24.74 18.97 -0.06
CA GLN A 128 24.93 17.52 -0.12
C GLN A 128 23.97 16.80 0.82
N ILE A 129 23.69 15.55 0.48
CA ILE A 129 22.99 14.60 1.35
C ILE A 129 23.80 13.32 1.46
N ARG A 130 23.74 12.71 2.65
CA ARG A 130 24.26 11.37 2.89
C ARG A 130 23.14 10.51 3.45
N LEU A 131 22.97 9.31 2.89
CA LEU A 131 22.00 8.32 3.33
C LEU A 131 22.76 7.05 3.72
N THR A 132 22.44 6.48 4.86
CA THR A 132 22.89 5.14 5.23
C THR A 132 21.67 4.23 5.33
N TYR A 133 21.80 3.03 4.81
CA TYR A 133 20.74 2.02 4.75
C TYR A 133 21.41 0.66 4.63
N ASP A 134 20.90 -0.37 5.29
CA ASP A 134 21.38 -1.77 5.17
C ASP A 134 22.91 -1.92 5.05
N HIS A 135 23.64 -1.35 6.03
CA HIS A 135 25.11 -1.28 6.09
C HIS A 135 25.82 -0.51 4.95
N SER A 136 25.07 -0.01 3.98
CA SER A 136 25.52 0.80 2.86
C SER A 136 25.47 2.29 3.18
N LYS A 137 26.29 3.06 2.45
CA LYS A 137 26.34 4.52 2.53
C LYS A 137 26.32 5.14 1.14
N LEU A 138 25.46 6.12 0.97
CA LEU A 138 25.28 6.89 -0.23
C LEU A 138 25.55 8.36 0.08
N GLY A 139 26.25 9.06 -0.80
CA GLY A 139 26.43 10.49 -0.70
C GLY A 139 26.31 11.11 -2.09
N LEU A 140 25.54 12.19 -2.21
CA LEU A 140 25.41 12.91 -3.47
C LEU A 140 25.27 14.42 -3.29
N PRO A 141 25.73 15.22 -4.27
CA PRO A 141 25.44 16.64 -4.32
C PRO A 141 23.96 16.87 -4.64
N LEU A 142 23.36 17.82 -3.93
CA LEU A 142 21.98 18.27 -4.14
C LEU A 142 21.88 19.41 -5.15
N LYS A 143 22.91 19.65 -5.96
CA LYS A 143 22.84 20.65 -7.04
C LYS A 143 21.64 20.35 -7.95
N GLY A 144 20.82 21.38 -8.21
CA GLY A 144 19.61 21.30 -9.04
C GLY A 144 18.37 20.75 -8.33
N SER A 145 18.48 20.25 -7.09
CA SER A 145 17.37 19.61 -6.37
C SER A 145 16.17 20.54 -6.18
N SER A 146 16.39 21.83 -5.90
CA SER A 146 15.29 22.76 -5.64
C SER A 146 14.35 22.90 -6.84
N ARG A 147 14.90 23.08 -8.04
CA ARG A 147 14.08 23.16 -9.26
C ARG A 147 13.52 21.79 -9.64
N ALA A 148 14.27 20.70 -9.44
CA ALA A 148 13.77 19.35 -9.66
C ALA A 148 12.57 19.01 -8.75
N LEU A 149 12.59 19.46 -7.49
CA LEU A 149 11.45 19.33 -6.56
C LEU A 149 10.21 20.08 -7.04
N ASP A 150 10.37 21.27 -7.63
CA ASP A 150 9.21 21.97 -8.22
C ASP A 150 8.60 21.16 -9.37
N LEU A 151 9.45 20.61 -10.24
CA LEU A 151 9.01 19.75 -11.35
C LEU A 151 8.37 18.45 -10.85
N LEU A 152 8.87 17.90 -9.74
CA LEU A 152 8.30 16.72 -9.09
C LEU A 152 6.89 17.02 -8.55
N TRP A 153 6.70 18.15 -7.88
CA TRP A 153 5.39 18.55 -7.38
C TRP A 153 4.42 18.87 -8.51
N ASP A 154 4.88 19.51 -9.58
CA ASP A 154 4.10 19.75 -10.79
C ASP A 154 3.67 18.42 -11.43
N CYS A 155 4.56 17.43 -11.47
CA CYS A 155 4.26 16.08 -11.95
C CYS A 155 3.17 15.40 -11.12
N ALA A 156 3.34 15.37 -9.79
CA ALA A 156 2.35 14.77 -8.89
C ALA A 156 0.99 15.49 -8.99
N GLY A 157 0.99 16.81 -9.11
CA GLY A 157 -0.21 17.62 -9.29
C GLY A 157 -0.96 17.32 -10.60
N LYS A 158 -0.25 17.18 -11.72
CA LYS A 158 -0.86 16.82 -13.01
C LYS A 158 -1.46 15.43 -12.99
N THR A 159 -0.72 14.45 -12.44
CA THR A 159 -1.18 13.07 -12.32
C THR A 159 -2.48 12.99 -11.50
N ALA A 160 -2.60 13.78 -10.44
CA ALA A 160 -3.82 13.89 -9.66
C ALA A 160 -5.02 14.46 -10.44
N VAL A 161 -4.78 15.45 -11.30
CA VAL A 161 -5.83 16.05 -12.14
C VAL A 161 -6.29 15.07 -13.20
N GLU A 162 -5.35 14.34 -13.83
CA GLU A 162 -5.64 13.30 -14.80
C GLU A 162 -6.40 12.14 -14.15
N ALA A 163 -5.95 11.63 -13.00
CA ALA A 163 -6.65 10.60 -12.25
C ALA A 163 -8.07 11.02 -11.85
N LYS A 164 -8.27 12.27 -11.40
CA LYS A 164 -9.60 12.82 -11.11
C LYS A 164 -10.47 12.97 -12.35
N SER A 165 -9.86 13.22 -13.50
CA SER A 165 -10.58 13.34 -14.79
C SER A 165 -10.98 11.96 -15.32
N GLN A 166 -10.10 10.97 -15.18
CA GLN A 166 -10.36 9.57 -15.46
C GLN A 166 -11.50 9.05 -14.57
N LEU A 167 -11.41 9.28 -13.25
CA LEU A 167 -12.49 8.96 -12.32
C LEU A 167 -13.80 9.66 -12.70
N LYS A 168 -13.78 10.91 -13.15
CA LYS A 168 -15.00 11.59 -13.64
C LYS A 168 -15.57 10.95 -14.92
N GLN A 169 -14.74 10.41 -15.80
CA GLN A 169 -15.16 9.70 -17.01
C GLN A 169 -15.67 8.29 -16.68
N ASP A 170 -14.96 7.54 -15.84
CA ASP A 170 -15.40 6.24 -15.32
C ASP A 170 -16.68 6.41 -14.50
N ASN A 171 -16.85 7.58 -13.86
CA ASN A 171 -18.06 7.92 -13.13
C ASN A 171 -19.30 8.06 -14.04
N GLN A 172 -19.14 8.18 -15.36
CA GLN A 172 -20.25 8.18 -16.32
C GLN A 172 -20.86 6.77 -16.53
N ASN A 173 -20.15 5.72 -16.10
CA ASN A 173 -20.63 4.33 -16.14
C ASN A 173 -21.08 3.81 -14.77
N LEU A 174 -21.22 4.67 -13.76
CA LEU A 174 -21.64 4.23 -12.43
C LEU A 174 -23.12 3.87 -12.42
N VAL A 175 -23.39 2.76 -11.77
CA VAL A 175 -24.76 2.34 -11.49
C VAL A 175 -25.02 2.58 -10.02
N GLN A 176 -26.13 3.25 -9.73
CA GLN A 176 -26.63 3.30 -8.36
C GLN A 176 -27.07 1.89 -7.94
N LYS A 177 -26.39 1.31 -6.97
CA LYS A 177 -26.75 0.02 -6.37
C LYS A 177 -27.16 0.21 -4.91
N VAL A 178 -28.09 -0.64 -4.49
CA VAL A 178 -28.43 -0.82 -3.08
C VAL A 178 -27.77 -2.12 -2.63
N LEU A 179 -26.89 -2.01 -1.66
CA LEU A 179 -26.12 -3.12 -1.10
C LEU A 179 -26.68 -3.40 0.30
N THR A 180 -26.90 -4.66 0.65
CA THR A 180 -27.33 -5.07 2.00
C THR A 180 -26.46 -6.20 2.53
N GLY A 181 -25.98 -6.07 3.77
CA GLY A 181 -25.02 -7.01 4.34
C GLY A 181 -24.34 -6.52 5.62
N THR A 182 -23.53 -7.39 6.20
CA THR A 182 -22.75 -7.19 7.41
C THR A 182 -21.45 -6.44 7.11
N ILE A 183 -21.14 -5.42 7.91
CA ILE A 183 -19.88 -4.68 7.82
C ILE A 183 -18.74 -5.52 8.40
N GLY A 184 -17.80 -5.93 7.53
CA GLY A 184 -16.57 -6.64 7.87
C GLY A 184 -15.30 -5.85 7.52
N ILE A 185 -14.16 -6.44 7.84
CA ILE A 185 -12.84 -5.89 7.49
C ILE A 185 -12.40 -6.47 6.16
N GLY A 186 -12.12 -5.60 5.19
CA GLY A 186 -11.60 -5.96 3.88
C GLY A 186 -10.17 -5.49 3.67
N THR A 187 -9.49 -6.07 2.67
CA THR A 187 -8.13 -5.71 2.23
C THR A 187 -8.12 -4.74 1.05
N LEU A 188 -9.29 -4.30 0.57
CA LEU A 188 -9.43 -3.44 -0.61
C LEU A 188 -10.25 -2.18 -0.25
N ASP A 189 -9.94 -1.06 -0.91
CA ASP A 189 -10.40 0.29 -0.58
C ASP A 189 -11.93 0.49 -0.52
N SER A 190 -12.73 -0.43 -1.07
CA SER A 190 -14.20 -0.33 -1.12
C SER A 190 -14.88 -1.53 -1.82
N GLY A 191 -14.33 -2.75 -1.65
CA GLY A 191 -14.80 -3.94 -2.37
C GLY A 191 -16.11 -4.51 -1.84
N ILE A 192 -17.04 -4.85 -2.74
CA ILE A 192 -18.27 -5.61 -2.44
C ILE A 192 -17.97 -7.13 -2.29
N THR A 193 -16.73 -7.50 -1.97
CA THR A 193 -16.27 -8.89 -2.02
C THR A 193 -16.12 -9.49 -0.63
N GLY A 194 -17.17 -10.18 -0.20
CA GLY A 194 -17.19 -11.11 0.94
C GLY A 194 -18.16 -12.26 0.64
N PRO A 195 -18.20 -13.32 1.47
CA PRO A 195 -19.25 -14.35 1.40
C PRO A 195 -20.64 -13.68 1.37
N GLU A 196 -21.62 -14.25 0.67
CA GLU A 196 -22.94 -13.63 0.43
C GLU A 196 -23.45 -12.79 1.62
N GLY A 197 -23.56 -11.48 1.42
CA GLY A 197 -24.03 -10.55 2.44
C GLY A 197 -22.94 -9.97 3.36
N TRP A 198 -21.65 -10.04 3.04
CA TRP A 198 -20.57 -9.34 3.75
C TRP A 198 -19.90 -8.26 2.90
N PHE A 199 -19.52 -7.15 3.54
CA PHE A 199 -18.76 -6.07 2.92
C PHE A 199 -17.42 -5.86 3.59
N GLY A 200 -16.34 -5.71 2.80
CA GLY A 200 -15.02 -5.37 3.31
C GLY A 200 -14.67 -3.91 3.03
N PHE A 201 -14.41 -3.12 4.06
CA PHE A 201 -14.01 -1.72 3.90
C PHE A 201 -12.66 -1.42 4.55
N MET A 202 -11.86 -0.55 3.91
CA MET A 202 -10.72 0.09 4.56
C MET A 202 -11.20 1.23 5.45
N THR A 203 -10.73 1.25 6.70
CA THR A 203 -11.15 2.18 7.76
C THR A 203 -10.63 3.62 7.59
N ARG A 204 -10.11 3.98 6.40
CA ARG A 204 -9.48 5.28 6.14
C ARG A 204 -9.90 5.94 4.82
N SER A 205 -10.82 5.36 4.06
CA SER A 205 -11.37 6.03 2.87
C SER A 205 -12.51 6.98 3.27
N PRO A 206 -12.73 8.10 2.54
CA PRO A 206 -13.87 8.99 2.79
C PRO A 206 -15.23 8.27 2.73
N GLU A 207 -15.35 7.25 1.89
CA GLU A 207 -16.51 6.38 1.75
C GLU A 207 -16.67 5.46 2.97
N GLY A 208 -15.56 4.86 3.43
CA GLY A 208 -15.50 4.11 4.68
C GLY A 208 -15.97 4.95 5.86
N ASP A 209 -15.47 6.17 6.01
CA ASP A 209 -15.86 7.10 7.08
C ASP A 209 -17.37 7.38 7.09
N LYS A 210 -17.99 7.59 5.92
CA LYS A 210 -19.45 7.79 5.80
C LYS A 210 -20.24 6.56 6.25
N ILE A 211 -19.76 5.36 5.93
CA ILE A 211 -20.39 4.10 6.36
C ILE A 211 -20.25 3.94 7.88
N PHE A 212 -19.04 4.14 8.41
CA PHE A 212 -18.74 3.96 9.82
C PHE A 212 -19.36 5.01 10.75
N GLN A 213 -19.86 6.13 10.22
CA GLN A 213 -20.71 7.07 10.97
C GLN A 213 -22.05 6.47 11.39
N THR A 214 -22.59 5.53 10.61
CA THR A 214 -23.92 4.93 10.85
C THR A 214 -23.82 3.47 11.29
N CYS A 215 -22.88 2.73 10.72
CA CYS A 215 -22.76 1.28 10.86
C CYS A 215 -21.44 0.90 11.51
N LYS A 216 -21.48 0.14 12.60
CA LYS A 216 -20.28 -0.41 13.24
C LYS A 216 -19.91 -1.74 12.61
N MET A 217 -18.72 -2.23 12.95
CA MET A 217 -18.34 -3.61 12.70
C MET A 217 -19.45 -4.57 13.14
N ASP A 218 -19.71 -5.58 12.32
CA ASP A 218 -20.75 -6.60 12.51
C ASP A 218 -22.20 -6.09 12.46
N ASP A 219 -22.44 -4.80 12.20
CA ASP A 219 -23.78 -4.30 11.94
C ASP A 219 -24.25 -4.74 10.55
N ASN A 220 -25.52 -5.11 10.44
CA ASN A 220 -26.19 -5.27 9.16
C ASN A 220 -26.66 -3.92 8.64
N CYS A 221 -26.24 -3.58 7.43
CA CYS A 221 -26.47 -2.26 6.86
C CYS A 221 -26.91 -2.33 5.41
N LYS A 222 -27.74 -1.35 5.06
CA LYS A 222 -28.15 -1.04 3.70
C LYS A 222 -27.37 0.18 3.25
N ILE A 223 -26.57 0.03 2.20
CA ILE A 223 -25.74 1.08 1.64
C ILE A 223 -26.27 1.38 0.24
N THR A 224 -26.73 2.60 0.01
CA THR A 224 -26.99 3.09 -1.35
C THR A 224 -25.73 3.79 -1.83
N ALA A 225 -25.16 3.30 -2.93
CA ALA A 225 -23.87 3.76 -3.43
C ALA A 225 -23.88 3.86 -4.95
N LEU A 226 -22.98 4.68 -5.48
CA LEU A 226 -22.59 4.58 -6.88
C LEU A 226 -21.44 3.58 -6.98
N VAL A 227 -21.64 2.55 -7.80
CA VAL A 227 -20.73 1.42 -7.95
C VAL A 227 -20.24 1.38 -9.38
N ASN A 228 -18.95 1.12 -9.55
CA ASN A 228 -18.40 0.78 -10.87
C ASN A 228 -18.78 -0.67 -11.20
N PRO A 229 -19.56 -0.93 -12.27
CA PRO A 229 -20.06 -2.26 -12.58
C PRO A 229 -18.95 -3.26 -12.96
N ASP A 230 -17.82 -2.78 -13.48
CA ASP A 230 -16.72 -3.64 -13.95
C ASP A 230 -15.84 -4.13 -12.80
N SER A 231 -15.69 -3.31 -11.76
CA SER A 231 -14.81 -3.61 -10.62
C SER A 231 -15.56 -3.92 -9.32
N GLU A 232 -16.87 -3.68 -9.29
CA GLU A 232 -17.73 -3.79 -8.10
C GLU A 232 -17.22 -2.98 -6.90
N PHE A 233 -16.45 -1.91 -7.13
CA PHE A 233 -16.02 -1.00 -6.08
C PHE A 233 -17.04 0.11 -5.83
N ILE A 234 -17.26 0.44 -4.55
CA ILE A 234 -18.03 1.62 -4.16
C ILE A 234 -17.20 2.87 -4.44
N GLN A 235 -17.64 3.65 -5.42
CA GLN A 235 -17.00 4.94 -5.78
C GLN A 235 -17.53 6.09 -4.95
N SER A 236 -18.80 6.02 -4.53
CA SER A 236 -19.35 7.00 -3.58
C SER A 236 -20.53 6.43 -2.81
N VAL A 237 -20.64 6.84 -1.55
CA VAL A 237 -21.77 6.49 -0.68
C VAL A 237 -22.80 7.62 -0.72
N ILE A 238 -24.03 7.29 -1.10
CA ILE A 238 -25.19 8.20 -1.15
C ILE A 238 -25.92 8.20 0.19
N SER A 239 -26.23 7.01 0.71
CA SER A 239 -26.89 6.85 2.00
C SER A 239 -26.51 5.55 2.68
N VAL A 240 -26.59 5.54 4.00
CA VAL A 240 -26.31 4.40 4.85
C VAL A 240 -27.44 4.29 5.86
N GLU A 241 -28.02 3.10 5.95
CA GLU A 241 -29.09 2.79 6.88
C GLU A 241 -28.69 1.55 7.66
N LYS A 242 -28.63 1.67 8.98
CA LYS A 242 -28.48 0.51 9.85
C LYS A 242 -29.79 -0.26 9.87
N ILE A 243 -29.73 -1.52 9.47
CA ILE A 243 -30.88 -2.41 9.49
C ILE A 243 -30.90 -3.08 10.86
N ALA A 244 -32.08 -3.17 11.48
CA ALA A 244 -32.24 -4.01 12.66
C ALA A 244 -31.79 -5.43 12.28
N ALA A 245 -30.91 -6.03 13.07
CA ALA A 245 -30.59 -7.43 12.90
C ALA A 245 -31.93 -8.18 12.93
N GLU A 246 -32.35 -8.73 11.79
CA GLU A 246 -33.35 -9.79 11.85
C GLU A 246 -32.77 -10.79 12.84
N LYS A 247 -33.55 -11.12 13.88
CA LYS A 247 -33.21 -12.22 14.79
C LYS A 247 -32.68 -13.33 13.88
N PRO A 248 -31.46 -13.83 14.10
CA PRO A 248 -30.85 -14.78 13.18
C PRO A 248 -31.94 -15.79 12.87
N GLN A 249 -32.37 -15.85 11.61
CA GLN A 249 -33.27 -16.92 11.21
C GLN A 249 -32.55 -18.16 11.69
N THR A 250 -33.15 -18.83 12.67
CA THR A 250 -32.63 -20.09 13.15
C THR A 250 -32.68 -20.94 11.91
N PHE A 251 -31.53 -21.11 11.27
CA PHE A 251 -31.39 -22.01 10.16
C PHE A 251 -31.77 -23.36 10.76
N LYS A 252 -33.02 -23.78 10.55
CA LYS A 252 -33.44 -25.11 10.93
C LYS A 252 -32.61 -26.00 10.03
N ARG A 253 -31.53 -26.53 10.62
CA ARG A 253 -30.75 -27.62 10.08
C ARG A 253 -31.75 -28.60 9.44
N PRO A 254 -31.67 -28.88 8.13
CA PRO A 254 -32.46 -29.94 7.55
C PRO A 254 -32.31 -31.18 8.43
N GLU A 255 -33.44 -31.82 8.78
CA GLU A 255 -33.38 -33.03 9.60
C GLU A 255 -32.39 -34.02 8.97
N PRO A 256 -31.48 -34.60 9.76
CA PRO A 256 -30.44 -35.45 9.23
C PRO A 256 -31.07 -36.70 8.61
N VAL A 257 -30.85 -36.87 7.30
CA VAL A 257 -30.97 -38.17 6.67
C VAL A 257 -29.96 -39.10 7.36
N PRO A 258 -30.35 -40.31 7.81
CA PRO A 258 -29.46 -41.14 8.59
C PRO A 258 -28.27 -41.65 7.75
N SER A 259 -27.08 -41.26 8.23
CA SER A 259 -25.74 -41.83 8.05
C SER A 259 -25.20 -42.02 6.62
N GLN A 260 -24.14 -41.26 6.29
CA GLN A 260 -22.76 -41.76 6.34
C GLN A 260 -21.72 -40.62 6.27
N SER A 261 -20.84 -40.61 7.28
CA SER A 261 -19.63 -39.78 7.48
C SER A 261 -19.81 -38.29 7.76
N ASP A 262 -19.57 -37.94 9.03
CA ASP A 262 -19.53 -36.60 9.61
C ASP A 262 -18.57 -35.64 8.88
N ARG A 263 -19.09 -34.46 8.48
CA ARG A 263 -18.30 -33.24 8.27
C ARG A 263 -19.03 -32.06 8.89
N SER A 264 -18.50 -31.58 10.01
CA SER A 264 -18.89 -30.32 10.63
C SER A 264 -18.46 -29.14 9.74
N SER A 265 -19.39 -28.28 9.37
CA SER A 265 -19.09 -26.91 8.94
C SER A 265 -18.40 -26.19 10.11
N LYS A 266 -17.07 -26.06 10.06
CA LYS A 266 -16.30 -25.35 11.09
C LYS A 266 -16.27 -23.87 10.73
N GLU A 267 -16.79 -23.05 11.65
CA GLU A 267 -16.67 -21.60 11.64
C GLU A 267 -15.19 -21.18 11.57
N VAL A 268 -14.89 -20.16 10.77
CA VAL A 268 -13.57 -19.54 10.71
C VAL A 268 -13.37 -18.74 12.01
N PRO A 269 -12.31 -18.96 12.80
CA PRO A 269 -12.14 -18.26 14.07
C PRO A 269 -11.84 -16.78 13.86
N PHE A 270 -12.69 -15.93 14.44
CA PHE A 270 -12.49 -14.48 14.58
C PHE A 270 -12.11 -14.16 16.04
N PHE A 271 -11.01 -13.43 16.25
CA PHE A 271 -10.60 -12.98 17.58
C PHE A 271 -10.71 -11.46 17.66
N THR A 272 -11.71 -10.96 18.39
CA THR A 272 -11.91 -9.52 18.61
C THR A 272 -11.80 -9.17 20.09
N LYS A 273 -11.12 -8.06 20.41
CA LYS A 273 -11.09 -7.52 21.77
C LYS A 273 -11.01 -6.00 21.77
N GLY A 274 -12.16 -5.36 21.92
CA GLY A 274 -12.25 -3.90 21.94
C GLY A 274 -11.88 -3.29 20.58
N ASN A 275 -10.84 -2.44 20.55
CA ASN A 275 -10.46 -1.65 19.36
C ASN A 275 -9.36 -2.31 18.50
N TRP A 276 -9.12 -3.61 18.67
CA TRP A 276 -8.20 -4.41 17.85
C TRP A 276 -8.73 -5.84 17.66
N GLY A 277 -8.23 -6.53 16.65
CA GLY A 277 -8.54 -7.93 16.40
C GLY A 277 -7.57 -8.62 15.44
N VAL A 278 -7.75 -9.93 15.29
CA VAL A 278 -7.04 -10.79 14.33
C VAL A 278 -8.08 -11.60 13.58
N SER A 279 -7.99 -11.57 12.24
CA SER A 279 -8.91 -12.26 11.34
C SER A 279 -8.13 -13.12 10.35
N ILE A 280 -8.71 -14.26 9.97
CA ILE A 280 -8.23 -15.03 8.82
C ILE A 280 -8.82 -14.40 7.56
N VAL A 281 -7.98 -14.01 6.62
CA VAL A 281 -8.39 -13.49 5.30
C VAL A 281 -7.92 -14.44 4.20
N ASN A 282 -8.70 -14.53 3.13
CA ASN A 282 -8.31 -15.24 1.93
C ASN A 282 -7.58 -14.26 0.99
N GLY A 283 -6.33 -14.53 0.67
CA GLY A 283 -5.56 -13.76 -0.29
C GLY A 283 -5.73 -14.28 -1.72
N ARG A 284 -4.96 -13.72 -2.65
CA ARG A 284 -4.93 -14.21 -4.03
C ARG A 284 -4.44 -15.66 -4.04
N GLU A 285 -5.02 -16.48 -4.92
CA GLU A 285 -4.70 -17.91 -5.10
C GLU A 285 -5.14 -18.85 -3.96
N GLY A 286 -6.05 -18.42 -3.07
CA GLY A 286 -6.63 -19.29 -2.04
C GLY A 286 -5.76 -19.43 -0.79
N ALA A 287 -4.69 -18.65 -0.66
CA ALA A 287 -3.84 -18.63 0.52
C ALA A 287 -4.54 -17.90 1.69
N LEU A 288 -4.57 -18.52 2.87
CA LEU A 288 -5.13 -17.90 4.08
C LEU A 288 -4.05 -17.14 4.84
N TYR A 289 -4.35 -15.90 5.25
CA TYR A 289 -3.45 -15.03 6.03
C TYR A 289 -4.10 -14.62 7.34
N CYS A 290 -3.31 -14.48 8.40
CA CYS A 290 -3.74 -13.85 9.65
C CYS A 290 -3.45 -12.35 9.56
N VAL A 291 -4.49 -11.53 9.49
CA VAL A 291 -4.35 -10.06 9.47
C VAL A 291 -4.76 -9.51 10.83
N SER A 292 -3.86 -8.74 11.41
CA SER A 292 -4.12 -7.98 12.63
C SER A 292 -4.48 -6.54 12.29
N TRP A 293 -5.48 -5.98 12.96
CA TRP A 293 -5.96 -4.62 12.68
C TRP A 293 -6.21 -3.85 13.98
N ASN A 294 -6.17 -2.52 13.88
CA ASN A 294 -6.46 -1.62 14.99
C ASN A 294 -7.14 -0.31 14.53
N PHE A 295 -7.90 0.31 15.42
CA PHE A 295 -8.40 1.67 15.21
C PHE A 295 -7.34 2.72 15.59
N PRO A 296 -7.29 3.90 14.94
CA PRO A 296 -6.33 4.97 15.28
C PRO A 296 -6.37 5.40 16.76
N SER A 297 -7.54 5.33 17.41
CA SER A 297 -7.72 5.60 18.84
C SER A 297 -7.09 4.54 19.76
N ALA A 298 -6.66 3.40 19.22
CA ALA A 298 -6.08 2.29 19.97
C ALA A 298 -4.55 2.37 20.10
N ARG A 299 -3.87 3.37 19.52
CA ARG A 299 -2.39 3.44 19.50
C ARG A 299 -1.76 3.39 20.89
N ALA A 300 -2.37 4.05 21.87
CA ALA A 300 -1.94 4.00 23.28
C ALA A 300 -2.24 2.66 23.98
N ILE A 301 -3.30 1.97 23.54
CA ILE A 301 -3.71 0.66 24.08
C ILE A 301 -2.80 -0.45 23.55
N LEU A 302 -2.41 -0.36 22.27
CA LEU A 302 -1.50 -1.32 21.64
C LEU A 302 -0.09 -1.28 22.20
N GLN A 303 0.34 -0.18 22.83
CA GLN A 303 1.65 -0.16 23.51
C GLN A 303 1.62 -0.84 24.88
N GLN A 304 0.45 -1.24 25.38
CA GLN A 304 0.34 -1.95 26.65
C GLN A 304 0.88 -3.38 26.49
N PRO A 305 1.84 -3.83 27.32
CA PRO A 305 2.43 -5.17 27.21
C PRO A 305 1.40 -6.30 27.22
N LYS A 306 0.32 -6.13 27.96
CA LYS A 306 -0.79 -7.09 28.02
C LYS A 306 -1.52 -7.23 26.68
N VAL A 307 -1.76 -6.12 25.98
CA VAL A 307 -2.45 -6.12 24.68
C VAL A 307 -1.54 -6.72 23.59
N GLN A 308 -0.25 -6.39 23.62
CA GLN A 308 0.74 -7.02 22.73
C GLN A 308 0.82 -8.54 22.93
N GLN A 309 0.74 -9.00 24.18
CA GLN A 309 0.74 -10.41 24.49
C GLN A 309 -0.53 -11.11 23.97
N GLU A 310 -1.69 -10.53 24.22
CA GLU A 310 -2.98 -11.06 23.75
C GLU A 310 -3.05 -11.10 22.20
N MET A 311 -2.48 -10.10 21.54
CA MET A 311 -2.41 -10.03 20.08
C MET A 311 -1.49 -11.11 19.49
N ARG A 312 -0.32 -11.35 20.11
CA ARG A 312 0.56 -12.47 19.74
C ARG A 312 -0.12 -13.82 19.91
N GLU A 313 -0.81 -14.03 21.03
CA GLU A 313 -1.56 -15.28 21.28
C GLU A 313 -2.68 -15.49 20.27
N ALA A 314 -3.37 -14.43 19.85
CA ALA A 314 -4.40 -14.49 18.82
C ALA A 314 -3.81 -14.81 17.42
N ILE A 315 -2.66 -14.22 17.07
CA ILE A 315 -1.93 -14.53 15.82
C ILE A 315 -1.44 -15.98 15.82
N ASP A 316 -0.87 -16.46 16.93
CA ASP A 316 -0.40 -17.84 17.07
C ASP A 316 -1.56 -18.83 16.97
N ALA A 317 -2.71 -18.54 17.59
CA ALA A 317 -3.90 -19.36 17.50
C ALA A 317 -4.44 -19.41 16.06
N CYS A 318 -4.46 -18.26 15.38
CA CYS A 318 -4.85 -18.15 13.98
C CYS A 318 -3.91 -18.96 13.07
N THR A 319 -2.60 -18.84 13.25
CA THR A 319 -1.58 -19.56 12.47
C THR A 319 -1.68 -21.07 12.68
N LYS A 320 -1.88 -21.52 13.93
CA LYS A 320 -2.12 -22.93 14.25
C LYS A 320 -3.39 -23.47 13.61
N HIS A 321 -4.44 -22.65 13.50
CA HIS A 321 -5.68 -23.04 12.83
C HIS A 321 -5.48 -23.27 11.33
N ILE A 322 -4.73 -22.39 10.67
CA ILE A 322 -4.42 -22.50 9.23
C ILE A 322 -3.53 -23.73 8.96
N THR A 323 -2.48 -23.91 9.76
CA THR A 323 -1.49 -25.00 9.57
C THR A 323 -1.98 -26.38 10.03
N GLY A 324 -2.88 -26.43 11.02
CA GLY A 324 -3.40 -27.68 11.58
C GLY A 324 -4.56 -28.31 10.80
N ASN A 325 -5.00 -27.72 9.69
CA ASN A 325 -6.18 -28.16 8.93
C ASN A 325 -5.90 -28.24 7.41
N PRO A 326 -4.95 -29.11 6.97
CA PRO A 326 -4.48 -29.16 5.59
C PRO A 326 -5.53 -29.64 4.57
N ASP A 327 -6.63 -30.28 5.01
CA ASP A 327 -7.68 -30.80 4.12
C ASP A 327 -8.61 -29.71 3.53
N ILE A 328 -8.49 -28.46 4.00
CA ILE A 328 -9.16 -27.31 3.36
C ILE A 328 -8.52 -26.99 1.99
N PHE A 329 -7.28 -27.42 1.74
CA PHE A 329 -6.47 -27.00 0.59
C PHE A 329 -6.61 -27.84 -0.68
N GLN A 330 -7.31 -28.98 -0.67
CA GLN A 330 -7.31 -29.92 -1.82
C GLN A 330 -8.56 -29.92 -2.70
N LYS A 331 -9.61 -29.12 -2.43
CA LYS A 331 -10.90 -29.31 -3.13
C LYS A 331 -11.34 -28.29 -4.17
N GLU A 332 -10.55 -27.26 -4.48
CA GLU A 332 -10.93 -26.28 -5.52
C GLU A 332 -10.23 -26.47 -6.88
N SER A 333 -9.36 -27.48 -7.07
CA SER A 333 -8.72 -27.74 -8.38
C SER A 333 -9.45 -28.76 -9.27
N LYS A 334 -10.70 -29.10 -8.96
CA LYS A 334 -11.57 -29.91 -9.83
C LYS A 334 -12.99 -29.36 -9.88
N GLN A 335 -13.17 -28.29 -10.65
CA GLN A 335 -14.39 -28.01 -11.42
C GLN A 335 -14.03 -27.11 -12.60
#